data_AF-A0A642UGB4-F1
#
_entry.id   AF-A0A642UGB4-F1
#
_cell.length_a   1.000
_cell.length_b   1.000
_cell.length_c   1.000
_cell.angle_alpha   90.00
_cell.angle_beta   90.00
_cell.angle_gamma   90.00
#
_symmetry.space_group_name_H-M   'P 1'
#
loop_
_entity.id
_entity.type
_entity.pdbx_description
1 polymer ?
#
loop_
_entity_poly.entity_id
_entity_poly.type
_entity_poly.pdbx_seq_one_letter_code
_entity_poly.pdbx_strand_id
1 'polypeptide(L)'
;MEEIENMFKHDMGVSINDKSSEFDPNPVGVALLAQVHVARFCSSGEMVAVKVQHPSLSEFMPLNVYVTNSLFRAMERFFPEYPLLWLGDEMQQSIHNELDFTNEASNAENTAGDFKSRARNTALKIVSAGKRILVMEYVAGARLDDYAYLQRHNIDPVQVSSCLSHIVNTMIFVPGIGLHCDPHGVNLSIRHVPVKEITKGFNF
;
A
#
# COMPACT_ATOMS: atom_id res chain seq x y z
N MET A 1 -12.22 -12.02 -12.24
CA MET A 1 -12.20 -12.95 -11.09
C MET A 1 -11.46 -14.24 -11.42
N GLU A 2 -11.80 -14.92 -12.53
CA GLU A 2 -11.13 -16.16 -12.96
C GLU A 2 -9.59 -16.02 -13.07
N GLU A 3 -9.11 -14.94 -13.68
CA GLU A 3 -7.66 -14.67 -13.78
C GLU A 3 -6.97 -14.49 -12.42
N ILE A 4 -7.66 -13.87 -11.45
CA ILE A 4 -7.14 -13.69 -10.08
C ILE A 4 -7.09 -15.04 -9.38
N GLU A 5 -8.10 -15.88 -9.54
CA GLU A 5 -8.12 -17.22 -8.97
C GLU A 5 -7.00 -18.11 -9.56
N ASN A 6 -6.76 -18.01 -10.87
CA ASN A 6 -5.66 -18.69 -11.53
C ASN A 6 -4.30 -18.20 -11.02
N MET A 7 -4.15 -16.90 -10.80
CA MET A 7 -2.94 -16.32 -10.20
C MET A 7 -2.70 -16.84 -8.78
N PHE A 8 -3.76 -16.92 -7.96
CA PHE A 8 -3.70 -17.48 -6.62
C PHE A 8 -3.26 -18.95 -6.61
N LYS A 9 -3.87 -19.77 -7.48
CA LYS A 9 -3.50 -21.19 -7.62
C LYS A 9 -2.04 -21.36 -8.04
N HIS A 10 -1.57 -20.53 -8.97
CA HIS A 10 -0.20 -20.59 -9.47
C HIS A 10 0.82 -20.15 -8.41
N ASP A 11 0.58 -19.04 -7.70
CA ASP A 11 1.59 -18.43 -6.82
C ASP A 11 1.53 -18.94 -5.38
N MET A 12 0.33 -19.23 -4.88
CA MET A 12 0.12 -19.68 -3.50
C MET A 12 -0.10 -21.19 -3.41
N GLY A 13 -0.29 -21.88 -4.54
CA GLY A 13 -0.55 -23.32 -4.59
C GLY A 13 -1.92 -23.73 -4.02
N VAL A 14 -2.79 -22.76 -3.72
CA VAL A 14 -4.10 -22.96 -3.09
C VAL A 14 -5.15 -22.10 -3.78
N SER A 15 -6.42 -22.52 -3.73
CA SER A 15 -7.52 -21.68 -4.17
C SER A 15 -7.85 -20.62 -3.13
N ILE A 16 -8.40 -19.49 -3.58
CA ILE A 16 -8.96 -18.44 -2.72
C ILE A 16 -10.01 -19.06 -1.77
N ASN A 17 -10.85 -19.94 -2.30
CA ASN A 17 -11.93 -20.60 -1.54
C ASN A 17 -11.41 -21.60 -0.48
N ASP A 18 -10.17 -22.08 -0.60
CA ASP A 18 -9.59 -22.99 0.39
C ASP A 18 -9.16 -22.25 1.66
N LYS A 19 -8.77 -20.97 1.51
CA LYS A 19 -8.25 -20.13 2.60
C LYS A 19 -9.27 -19.12 3.11
N SER A 20 -10.21 -18.71 2.28
CA SER A 20 -11.19 -17.69 2.60
C SER A 20 -12.64 -18.19 2.49
N SER A 21 -13.41 -17.84 3.52
CA SER A 21 -14.85 -18.11 3.62
C SER A 21 -15.67 -17.11 2.81
N GLU A 22 -15.12 -15.91 2.62
CA GLU A 22 -15.68 -14.84 1.81
C GLU A 22 -14.52 -14.15 1.09
N PHE A 23 -14.72 -13.82 -0.19
CA PHE A 23 -13.83 -12.99 -0.99
C PHE A 23 -14.69 -12.05 -1.83
N ASP A 24 -14.58 -10.75 -1.63
CA ASP A 24 -15.35 -9.77 -2.41
C ASP A 24 -14.73 -9.64 -3.82
N PRO A 25 -15.47 -10.03 -4.89
CA PRO A 25 -14.96 -9.89 -6.24
C PRO A 25 -14.78 -8.43 -6.67
N ASN A 26 -15.42 -7.48 -5.97
CA ASN A 26 -15.25 -6.06 -6.24
C ASN A 26 -14.06 -5.53 -5.43
N PRO A 27 -13.07 -4.90 -6.06
CA PRO A 27 -11.95 -4.33 -5.34
C PRO A 27 -12.41 -3.12 -4.52
N VAL A 28 -11.91 -3.01 -3.28
CA VAL A 28 -12.10 -1.84 -2.41
C VAL A 28 -11.16 -0.70 -2.76
N GLY A 29 -10.08 -1.00 -3.47
CA GLY A 29 -9.12 0.00 -3.97
C GLY A 29 -8.43 -0.50 -5.22
N VAL A 30 -8.18 0.40 -6.16
CA VAL A 30 -7.43 0.11 -7.38
C VAL A 30 -6.30 1.13 -7.50
N ALA A 31 -5.09 0.63 -7.66
CA ALA A 31 -3.88 1.37 -7.93
C ALA A 31 -3.37 1.04 -9.34
N LEU A 32 -2.32 1.74 -9.77
CA LEU A 32 -1.74 1.60 -11.11
C LEU A 32 -1.40 0.15 -11.46
N LEU A 33 -0.76 -0.57 -10.53
CA LEU A 33 -0.23 -1.92 -10.75
C LEU A 33 -1.03 -3.00 -10.00
N ALA A 34 -2.04 -2.64 -9.24
CA ALA A 34 -2.67 -3.56 -8.31
C ALA A 34 -4.10 -3.20 -7.99
N GLN A 35 -4.82 -4.17 -7.46
CA GLN A 35 -6.12 -3.96 -6.85
C GLN A 35 -6.20 -4.68 -5.51
N VAL A 36 -6.97 -4.13 -4.59
CA VAL A 36 -7.13 -4.64 -3.23
C VAL A 36 -8.54 -5.15 -3.06
N HIS A 37 -8.66 -6.40 -2.63
CA HIS A 37 -9.91 -7.07 -2.29
C HIS A 37 -10.01 -7.30 -0.79
N VAL A 38 -11.23 -7.47 -0.30
CA VAL A 38 -11.47 -7.90 1.08
C VAL A 38 -11.80 -9.38 1.09
N ALA A 39 -11.15 -10.11 2.00
CA ALA A 39 -11.43 -11.53 2.21
C ALA A 39 -11.57 -11.84 3.70
N ARG A 40 -12.19 -12.96 4.02
CA ARG A 40 -12.35 -13.46 5.39
C ARG A 40 -11.74 -14.84 5.52
N PHE A 41 -10.76 -15.04 6.40
CA PHE A 41 -10.15 -16.37 6.57
C PHE A 41 -11.12 -17.40 7.14
N CYS A 42 -11.10 -18.61 6.56
CA CYS A 42 -11.89 -19.74 7.05
C CYS A 42 -11.50 -20.15 8.48
N SER A 43 -10.21 -20.07 8.83
CA SER A 43 -9.68 -20.60 10.09
C SER A 43 -9.97 -19.72 11.30
N SER A 44 -9.98 -18.40 11.13
CA SER A 44 -10.12 -17.43 12.22
C SER A 44 -11.37 -16.54 12.11
N GLY A 45 -11.99 -16.45 10.94
CA GLY A 45 -13.05 -15.47 10.67
C GLY A 45 -12.57 -14.03 10.53
N GLU A 46 -11.24 -13.81 10.60
CA GLU A 46 -10.62 -12.48 10.51
C GLU A 46 -10.70 -11.94 9.08
N MET A 47 -10.95 -10.63 8.97
CA MET A 47 -10.95 -9.92 7.68
C MET A 47 -9.53 -9.51 7.31
N VAL A 48 -9.17 -9.70 6.05
CA VAL A 48 -7.88 -9.33 5.48
C VAL A 48 -8.04 -8.55 4.19
N ALA A 49 -7.09 -7.66 3.93
CA ALA A 49 -6.93 -6.99 2.66
C ALA A 49 -5.97 -7.80 1.79
N VAL A 50 -6.41 -8.09 0.57
CA VAL A 50 -5.69 -8.91 -0.40
C VAL A 50 -5.35 -8.05 -1.60
N LYS A 51 -4.10 -7.58 -1.65
CA LYS A 51 -3.56 -6.84 -2.79
C LYS A 51 -3.05 -7.82 -3.84
N VAL A 52 -3.56 -7.73 -5.05
CA VAL A 52 -3.16 -8.54 -6.19
C VAL A 52 -2.73 -7.63 -7.34
N GLN A 53 -1.69 -8.04 -8.07
CA GLN A 53 -1.36 -7.37 -9.32
C GLN A 53 -2.50 -7.52 -10.33
N HIS A 54 -2.67 -6.56 -11.23
CA HIS A 54 -3.55 -6.75 -12.38
C HIS A 54 -3.02 -7.91 -13.23
N PRO A 55 -3.83 -8.94 -13.53
CA PRO A 55 -3.38 -10.08 -14.33
C PRO A 55 -2.80 -9.68 -15.70
N SER A 56 -3.32 -8.59 -16.28
CA SER A 56 -2.90 -8.04 -17.56
C SER A 56 -1.53 -7.33 -17.53
N LEU A 57 -0.95 -7.06 -16.35
CA LEU A 57 0.32 -6.31 -16.27
C LEU A 57 1.49 -7.03 -16.91
N SER A 58 1.57 -8.35 -16.78
CA SER A 58 2.67 -9.11 -17.39
C SER A 58 2.70 -8.97 -18.91
N GLU A 59 1.55 -8.74 -19.54
CA GLU A 59 1.42 -8.53 -20.98
C GLU A 59 1.81 -7.09 -21.38
N PHE A 60 1.32 -6.09 -20.65
CA PHE A 60 1.50 -4.68 -21.03
C PHE A 60 2.79 -4.04 -20.51
N MET A 61 3.42 -4.59 -19.46
CA MET A 61 4.59 -3.96 -18.85
C MET A 61 5.79 -3.80 -19.79
N PRO A 62 6.20 -4.84 -20.56
CA PRO A 62 7.33 -4.70 -21.48
C PRO A 62 7.06 -3.64 -22.56
N LEU A 63 5.82 -3.54 -23.02
CA LEU A 63 5.39 -2.52 -23.98
C LEU A 63 5.43 -1.12 -23.37
N ASN A 64 4.93 -0.95 -22.15
CA ASN A 64 4.96 0.33 -21.44
C ASN A 64 6.39 0.83 -21.23
N VAL A 65 7.31 -0.07 -20.81
CA VAL A 65 8.73 0.25 -20.66
C VAL A 65 9.34 0.66 -22.01
N TYR A 66 9.05 -0.09 -23.08
CA TYR A 66 9.55 0.20 -24.41
C TYR A 66 9.09 1.59 -24.91
N VAL A 67 7.78 1.86 -24.87
CA VAL A 67 7.20 3.12 -25.34
C VAL A 67 7.75 4.30 -24.55
N THR A 68 7.86 4.16 -23.22
CA THR A 68 8.37 5.22 -22.34
C THR A 68 9.85 5.52 -22.63
N ASN A 69 10.68 4.50 -22.81
CA ASN A 69 12.09 4.68 -23.16
C ASN A 69 12.26 5.31 -24.56
N SER A 70 11.46 4.86 -25.53
CA SER A 70 11.43 5.47 -26.87
C SER A 70 11.05 6.96 -26.83
N LEU A 71 10.09 7.32 -25.99
CA LEU A 71 9.70 8.72 -25.78
C LEU A 71 10.85 9.53 -25.18
N PHE A 72 11.51 9.05 -24.12
CA PHE A 72 12.64 9.76 -23.51
C PHE A 72 13.82 9.94 -24.48
N ARG A 73 14.12 8.94 -25.31
CA ARG A 73 15.14 9.05 -26.37
C ARG A 73 14.75 10.06 -27.44
N ALA A 74 13.47 10.10 -27.83
CA ALA A 74 12.98 11.10 -28.77
C ALA A 74 13.07 12.51 -28.17
N MET A 75 12.72 12.67 -26.88
CA MET A 75 12.86 13.94 -26.17
C MET A 75 14.31 14.42 -26.12
N GLU A 76 15.27 13.55 -25.79
CA GLU A 76 16.70 13.92 -25.84
C GLU A 76 17.10 14.39 -27.25
N ARG A 77 16.59 13.72 -28.29
CA ARG A 77 16.92 14.06 -29.68
C ARG A 77 16.36 15.41 -30.13
N PHE A 78 15.14 15.75 -29.74
CA PHE A 78 14.46 16.99 -30.17
C PHE A 78 14.64 18.16 -29.18
N PHE A 79 14.91 17.87 -27.91
CA PHE A 79 15.04 18.82 -26.82
C PHE A 79 16.28 18.50 -25.97
N PRO A 80 17.49 18.61 -26.54
CA PRO A 80 18.74 18.22 -25.87
C PRO A 80 19.05 19.05 -24.61
N GLU A 81 18.38 20.18 -24.44
CA GLU A 81 18.45 21.04 -23.25
C GLU A 81 17.82 20.39 -22.00
N TYR A 82 17.02 19.33 -22.17
CA TYR A 82 16.32 18.62 -21.10
C TYR A 82 16.80 17.16 -21.01
N PRO A 83 17.89 16.88 -20.27
CA PRO A 83 18.41 15.52 -20.11
C PRO A 83 17.47 14.70 -19.20
N LEU A 84 16.50 14.01 -19.79
CA LEU A 84 15.49 13.21 -19.08
C LEU A 84 15.74 11.69 -19.15
N LEU A 85 16.82 11.22 -19.79
CA LEU A 85 17.11 9.78 -19.87
C LEU A 85 17.27 9.11 -18.52
N TRP A 86 17.89 9.81 -17.56
CA TRP A 86 18.04 9.29 -16.19
C TRP A 86 16.68 8.99 -15.54
N LEU A 87 15.63 9.75 -15.88
CA LEU A 87 14.28 9.52 -15.38
C LEU A 87 13.70 8.23 -15.97
N GLY A 88 13.97 7.95 -17.24
CA GLY A 88 13.57 6.70 -17.88
C GLY A 88 14.24 5.47 -17.24
N ASP A 89 15.52 5.59 -16.85
CA ASP A 89 16.24 4.53 -16.14
C ASP A 89 15.71 4.35 -14.70
N GLU A 90 15.42 5.45 -14.01
CA GLU A 90 14.84 5.44 -12.66
C GLU A 90 13.45 4.81 -12.66
N MET A 91 12.58 5.19 -13.61
CA MET A 91 11.24 4.61 -13.75
C MET A 91 11.29 3.10 -13.98
N GLN A 92 12.24 2.61 -14.78
CA GLN A 92 12.40 1.18 -15.00
C GLN A 92 12.79 0.44 -13.72
N GLN A 93 13.73 0.97 -12.95
CA GLN A 93 14.13 0.36 -11.67
C GLN A 93 12.98 0.38 -10.67
N SER A 94 12.27 1.50 -10.57
CA SER A 94 11.11 1.68 -9.69
C SER A 94 10.00 0.67 -10.01
N ILE A 95 9.66 0.46 -11.28
CA ILE A 95 8.63 -0.52 -11.69
C ILE A 95 8.99 -1.94 -11.21
N HIS A 96 10.25 -2.36 -11.32
CA HIS A 96 10.65 -3.70 -10.86
C HIS A 96 10.50 -3.84 -9.34
N ASN A 97 10.79 -2.77 -8.59
CA ASN A 97 10.59 -2.75 -7.14
C ASN A 97 9.10 -2.81 -6.76
N GLU A 98 8.24 -2.10 -7.50
CA GLU A 98 6.79 -2.09 -7.26
C GLU A 98 6.08 -3.39 -7.66
N LEU A 99 6.64 -4.14 -8.62
CA LEU A 99 6.14 -5.45 -9.05
C LEU A 99 6.55 -6.61 -8.14
N ASP A 100 7.31 -6.36 -7.08
CA ASP A 100 7.63 -7.37 -6.08
C ASP A 100 7.10 -6.92 -4.71
N PHE A 101 5.89 -7.37 -4.36
CA PHE A 101 5.26 -7.00 -3.09
C PHE A 101 5.99 -7.55 -1.86
N THR A 102 7.02 -8.41 -2.01
CA THR A 102 7.88 -8.78 -0.88
C THR A 102 8.68 -7.58 -0.37
N ASN A 103 9.03 -6.63 -1.25
CA ASN A 103 9.68 -5.37 -0.86
C ASN A 103 8.72 -4.51 -0.01
N GLU A 104 7.47 -4.37 -0.45
CA GLU A 104 6.44 -3.62 0.29
C GLU A 104 6.16 -4.25 1.65
N ALA A 105 6.06 -5.58 1.71
CA ALA A 105 5.90 -6.32 2.96
C ALA A 105 7.06 -6.06 3.92
N SER A 106 8.31 -6.18 3.44
CA SER A 106 9.49 -5.91 4.25
C SER A 106 9.52 -4.46 4.75
N ASN A 107 9.15 -3.49 3.90
CA ASN A 107 9.06 -2.08 4.28
C ASN A 107 8.00 -1.85 5.37
N ALA A 108 6.84 -2.51 5.28
CA ALA A 108 5.79 -2.43 6.29
C ALA A 108 6.25 -3.02 7.63
N GLU A 109 6.91 -4.18 7.62
CA GLU A 109 7.47 -4.82 8.82
C GLU A 109 8.57 -3.98 9.48
N ASN A 110 9.48 -3.43 8.68
CA ASN A 110 10.52 -2.52 9.15
C ASN A 110 9.91 -1.27 9.79
N THR A 111 8.93 -0.64 9.12
CA THR A 111 8.23 0.54 9.64
C THR A 111 7.52 0.22 10.97
N ALA A 112 6.88 -0.94 11.09
CA ALA A 112 6.26 -1.37 12.34
C ALA A 112 7.31 -1.57 13.46
N GLY A 113 8.49 -2.10 13.13
CA GLY A 113 9.63 -2.24 14.05
C GLY A 113 10.16 -0.90 14.53
N ASP A 114 10.45 0.01 13.60
CA ASP A 114 10.98 1.36 13.81
C ASP A 114 10.12 2.20 14.77
N PHE A 115 8.81 2.04 14.64
CA PHE A 115 7.83 2.79 15.43
C PHE A 115 7.31 2.05 16.67
N LYS A 116 7.67 0.78 16.90
CA LYS A 116 7.13 -0.06 17.98
C LYS A 116 7.16 0.60 19.37
N SER A 117 8.16 1.43 19.66
CA SER A 117 8.32 2.16 20.92
C SER A 117 7.64 3.55 20.95
N ARG A 118 7.22 4.07 19.80
CA ARG A 118 6.73 5.44 19.60
C ARG A 118 5.23 5.49 19.28
N ALA A 119 4.75 4.55 18.47
CA ALA A 119 3.36 4.46 18.03
C ALA A 119 2.95 2.99 17.86
N ARG A 120 1.71 2.68 18.19
CA ARG A 120 1.21 1.29 18.11
C ARG A 120 0.83 0.85 16.70
N ASN A 121 0.31 1.76 15.87
CA ASN A 121 -0.32 1.44 14.59
C ASN A 121 0.26 2.32 13.48
N THR A 122 1.49 2.04 13.02
CA THR A 122 2.16 2.87 12.00
C THR A 122 2.17 2.23 10.62
N ALA A 123 2.11 0.89 10.54
CA ALA A 123 2.02 0.14 9.29
C ALA A 123 1.07 -1.04 9.47
N LEU A 124 0.50 -1.52 8.35
CA LEU A 124 -0.36 -2.69 8.34
C LEU A 124 0.45 -3.94 8.64
N LYS A 125 -0.09 -4.80 9.49
CA LYS A 125 0.45 -6.14 9.76
C LYS A 125 0.34 -7.01 8.51
N ILE A 126 1.49 -7.53 8.08
CA ILE A 126 1.58 -8.49 6.99
C ILE A 126 1.18 -9.87 7.49
N VAL A 127 0.34 -10.56 6.72
CA VAL A 127 -0.05 -11.95 6.96
C VAL A 127 0.74 -12.89 6.06
N SER A 128 0.88 -12.54 4.79
CA SER A 128 1.66 -13.29 3.80
C SER A 128 2.04 -12.40 2.64
N ALA A 129 3.24 -12.59 2.09
CA ALA A 129 3.74 -11.82 0.96
C ALA A 129 4.35 -12.75 -0.09
N GLY A 130 3.98 -12.53 -1.34
CA GLY A 130 4.66 -13.05 -2.52
C GLY A 130 4.86 -11.93 -3.53
N LYS A 131 5.44 -12.24 -4.69
CA LYS A 131 5.75 -11.21 -5.70
C LYS A 131 4.51 -10.47 -6.19
N ARG A 132 3.43 -11.21 -6.47
CA ARG A 132 2.19 -10.68 -7.10
C ARG A 132 0.99 -10.56 -6.17
N ILE A 133 1.08 -11.15 -4.98
CA ILE A 133 -0.02 -11.22 -4.02
C ILE A 133 0.50 -10.86 -2.64
N LEU A 134 -0.13 -9.88 -2.00
CA LEU A 134 0.15 -9.44 -0.64
C LEU A 134 -1.13 -9.50 0.19
N VAL A 135 -1.06 -10.22 1.31
CA VAL A 135 -2.15 -10.36 2.26
C VAL A 135 -1.77 -9.66 3.55
N MET A 136 -2.59 -8.71 3.97
CA MET A 136 -2.36 -7.87 5.14
C MET A 136 -3.64 -7.73 5.96
N GLU A 137 -3.51 -7.26 7.20
CA GLU A 137 -4.67 -6.96 8.03
C GLU A 137 -5.64 -6.00 7.32
N TYR A 138 -6.93 -6.20 7.52
CA TYR A 138 -7.94 -5.25 7.06
C TYR A 138 -8.24 -4.23 8.16
N VAL A 139 -7.95 -2.96 7.90
CA VAL A 139 -8.25 -1.86 8.82
C VAL A 139 -9.34 -0.98 8.20
N ALA A 140 -10.53 -1.00 8.80
CA ALA A 140 -11.58 -0.05 8.47
C ALA A 140 -11.21 1.33 9.03
N GLY A 141 -11.23 2.34 8.16
CA GLY A 141 -10.95 3.72 8.51
C GLY A 141 -11.55 4.66 7.47
N ALA A 142 -11.21 5.94 7.58
CA ALA A 142 -11.62 6.98 6.66
C ALA A 142 -10.42 7.75 6.13
N ARG A 143 -10.61 8.43 5.00
CA ARG A 143 -9.59 9.31 4.44
C ARG A 143 -9.32 10.49 5.36
N LEU A 144 -8.11 11.04 5.29
CA LEU A 144 -7.73 12.23 6.06
C LEU A 144 -8.62 13.45 5.79
N ASP A 145 -9.23 13.52 4.60
CA ASP A 145 -10.10 14.60 4.13
C ASP A 145 -11.60 14.36 4.40
N ASP A 146 -11.98 13.27 5.07
CA ASP A 146 -13.38 12.97 5.42
C ASP A 146 -13.80 13.72 6.69
N TYR A 147 -14.13 15.00 6.55
CA TYR A 147 -14.59 15.84 7.66
C TYR A 147 -15.86 15.30 8.34
N ALA A 148 -16.73 14.61 7.61
CA ALA A 148 -17.96 14.06 8.17
C ALA A 148 -17.65 12.89 9.13
N TYR A 149 -16.69 12.04 8.77
CA TYR A 149 -16.17 11.00 9.65
C TYR A 149 -15.52 11.60 10.91
N LEU A 150 -14.65 12.60 10.74
CA LEU A 150 -13.98 13.26 11.87
C LEU A 150 -14.98 13.86 12.85
N GLN A 151 -15.99 14.58 12.35
CA GLN A 151 -17.04 15.15 13.19
C GLN A 151 -17.87 14.08 13.90
N ARG A 152 -18.30 13.04 13.17
CA ARG A 152 -19.10 11.94 13.74
C ARG A 152 -18.37 11.23 14.89
N HIS A 153 -17.06 11.10 14.78
CA HIS A 153 -16.21 10.42 15.76
C HIS A 153 -15.55 11.38 16.77
N ASN A 154 -15.87 12.68 16.72
CA ASN A 154 -15.29 13.71 17.56
C ASN A 154 -13.75 13.70 17.52
N ILE A 155 -13.18 13.51 16.34
CA ILE A 155 -11.73 13.54 16.08
C ILE A 155 -11.34 14.98 15.71
N ASP A 156 -10.35 15.52 16.41
CA ASP A 156 -9.83 16.86 16.14
C ASP A 156 -8.87 16.86 14.93
N PRO A 157 -9.19 17.56 13.82
CA PRO A 157 -8.32 17.64 12.66
C PRO A 157 -6.95 18.26 12.96
N VAL A 158 -6.85 19.14 13.95
CA VAL A 158 -5.57 19.74 14.37
C VAL A 158 -4.67 18.69 15.01
N GLN A 159 -5.24 17.79 15.80
CA GLN A 159 -4.50 16.67 16.39
C GLN A 159 -4.04 15.68 15.33
N VAL A 160 -4.88 15.37 14.33
CA VAL A 160 -4.52 14.54 13.18
C VAL A 160 -3.33 15.15 12.44
N SER A 161 -3.39 16.44 12.11
CA SER A 161 -2.31 17.15 11.43
C SER A 161 -1.01 17.11 12.23
N SER A 162 -1.07 17.42 13.53
CA SER A 162 0.09 17.37 14.43
C SER A 162 0.70 15.97 14.53
N CYS A 163 -0.15 14.93 14.58
CA CYS A 163 0.26 13.53 14.61
C CYS A 163 1.01 13.16 13.33
N LEU A 164 0.43 13.47 12.16
CA LEU A 164 1.04 13.21 10.87
C LEU A 164 2.39 13.93 10.73
N SER A 165 2.48 15.21 11.12
CA SER A 165 3.74 15.94 11.12
C SER A 165 4.80 15.28 12.01
N HIS A 166 4.42 14.77 13.19
CA HIS A 166 5.36 14.06 14.07
C HIS A 166 5.85 12.75 13.44
N ILE A 167 4.98 11.98 12.79
CA ILE A 167 5.35 10.74 12.10
C ILE A 167 6.34 11.04 10.98
N VAL A 168 6.02 12.00 10.10
CA VAL A 168 6.89 12.38 8.98
C VAL A 168 8.22 12.96 9.47
N ASN A 169 8.22 13.83 10.49
CA ASN A 169 9.45 14.34 11.09
C ASN A 169 10.30 13.23 11.70
N THR A 170 9.67 12.22 12.31
CA THR A 170 10.39 11.05 12.84
C THR A 170 11.09 10.30 11.71
N MET A 171 10.40 10.06 10.60
CA MET A 171 10.97 9.41 9.41
C MET A 171 12.13 10.19 8.78
N ILE A 172 12.08 11.53 8.79
CA ILE A 172 13.11 12.38 8.19
C ILE A 172 14.33 12.55 9.11
N PHE A 173 14.11 12.82 10.39
CA PHE A 173 15.14 13.34 11.29
C PHE A 173 15.69 12.33 12.29
N VAL A 174 15.03 11.18 12.50
CA VAL A 174 15.52 10.16 13.45
C VAL A 174 16.37 9.14 12.71
N PRO A 175 17.66 8.99 13.07
CA PRO A 175 18.54 8.02 12.42
C PRO A 175 18.04 6.59 12.55
N GLY A 176 18.14 5.83 11.47
CA GLY A 176 17.78 4.41 11.42
C GLY A 176 16.28 4.13 11.26
N ILE A 177 15.46 5.16 11.00
CA ILE A 177 14.05 5.01 10.67
C ILE A 177 13.86 5.12 9.15
N GLY A 178 13.05 4.24 8.57
CA GLY A 178 12.68 4.31 7.15
C GLY A 178 11.83 5.53 6.80
N LEU A 179 11.95 6.03 5.57
CA LEU A 179 11.17 7.17 5.06
C LEU A 179 10.07 6.71 4.10
N HIS A 180 8.84 7.14 4.35
CA HIS A 180 7.77 7.02 3.37
C HIS A 180 7.88 8.15 2.33
N CYS A 181 8.35 7.81 1.14
CA CYS A 181 8.59 8.78 0.07
C CYS A 181 7.35 9.20 -0.73
N ASP A 182 6.17 8.69 -0.41
CA ASP A 182 4.89 9.02 -1.08
C ASP A 182 3.74 9.18 -0.06
N PRO A 183 3.75 10.22 0.79
CA PRO A 183 2.72 10.43 1.82
C PRO A 183 1.39 10.96 1.24
N HIS A 184 1.02 10.54 0.03
CA HIS A 184 -0.25 10.90 -0.59
C HIS A 184 -1.42 10.45 0.29
N GLY A 185 -2.49 11.25 0.35
CA GLY A 185 -3.63 10.99 1.24
C GLY A 185 -4.41 9.70 0.96
N VAL A 186 -4.09 8.97 -0.13
CA VAL A 186 -4.63 7.63 -0.44
C VAL A 186 -3.86 6.53 0.32
N ASN A 187 -2.60 6.77 0.69
CA ASN A 187 -1.77 5.82 1.43
C ASN A 187 -1.95 5.93 2.95
N LEU A 188 -2.79 6.86 3.40
CA LEU A 188 -3.03 7.16 4.81
C LEU A 188 -4.52 7.05 5.13
N SER A 189 -4.83 6.48 6.28
CA SER A 189 -6.19 6.29 6.78
C SER A 189 -6.26 6.64 8.26
N ILE A 190 -7.39 7.20 8.68
CA ILE A 190 -7.71 7.51 10.06
C ILE A 190 -8.71 6.48 10.55
N ARG A 191 -8.42 5.84 11.67
CA ARG A 191 -9.35 4.90 12.30
C ARG A 191 -9.70 5.41 13.68
N HIS A 192 -10.98 5.68 13.94
CA HIS A 192 -11.44 5.95 15.30
C HIS A 192 -11.13 4.78 16.25
N VAL A 193 -10.56 5.11 17.41
CA VAL A 193 -10.28 4.18 18.51
C VAL A 193 -11.35 4.37 19.60
N PRO A 194 -12.16 3.34 19.91
CA PRO A 194 -13.16 3.43 20.97
C PRO A 194 -12.53 3.82 22.32
N VAL A 195 -13.22 4.64 23.11
CA VAL A 195 -12.71 5.16 24.40
C VAL A 195 -12.20 4.06 25.35
N LYS A 196 -12.81 2.88 25.31
CA LYS A 196 -12.41 1.72 26.13
C LYS A 196 -11.03 1.15 25.77
N GLU A 197 -10.55 1.42 24.55
CA GLU A 197 -9.28 0.95 24.00
C GLU A 197 -8.18 2.04 24.03
N ILE A 198 -8.56 3.28 24.35
CA ILE A 198 -7.63 4.39 24.50
C ILE A 198 -6.80 4.15 25.76
N THR A 199 -5.55 3.74 25.55
CA THR A 199 -4.58 3.50 26.62
C THR A 199 -3.66 4.69 26.84
N LYS A 200 -3.41 5.50 25.80
CA LYS A 200 -2.74 6.81 25.77
C LYS A 200 -2.91 7.42 24.37
N GLY A 201 -3.05 8.74 24.26
CA GLY A 201 -3.04 9.45 22.98
C GLY A 201 -4.42 9.92 22.50
N PHE A 202 -4.58 9.98 21.18
CA PHE A 202 -5.78 10.48 20.51
C PHE A 202 -6.89 9.41 20.43
N ASN A 203 -8.11 9.81 20.08
CA ASN A 203 -9.24 8.91 19.82
C ASN A 203 -9.23 8.32 18.40
N PHE A 204 -8.06 8.24 17.78
CA PHE A 204 -7.80 7.69 16.45
C PHE A 204 -6.40 7.06 16.38
#